data_AF-A0A660W162-F1
#
_entry.id   AF-A0A660W162-F1
#
_cell.length_a   1.000
_cell.length_b   1.000
_cell.length_c   1.000
_cell.angle_alpha   90.00
_cell.angle_beta   90.00
_cell.angle_gamma   90.00
#
_symmetry.space_group_name_H-M   'P 1'
#
loop_
_entity.id
_entity.type
_entity.pdbx_description
1 polymer ?
#
loop_
_entity_poly.entity_id
_entity_poly.type
_entity_poly.pdbx_seq_one_letter_code
_entity_poly.pdbx_strand_id
1 'polypeptide(L)'
;MSKRFILTFVLMMIFLMMYQFFFYKPPKRPVGTVKKVTETKTADSSLTPPVEKLIDENPVVVVSPLYEVKISRKGALVTGYKLKKYRDALGRPVELIPAGYGLLDVVSDGLHWKDLNFTSLFDTLRVEDEAVLTLTAVSGEDTLRKTFRFLENSYLIDISLAPGDTFNLLFS
;
A
#
# COMPACT_ATOMS: atom_id res chain seq x y z
N MET A 1 7.11 20.18 -46.88
CA MET A 1 8.21 19.47 -46.19
C MET A 1 9.03 18.72 -47.23
N SER A 2 10.37 18.81 -47.20
CA SER A 2 11.21 18.15 -48.19
C SER A 2 11.27 16.63 -47.93
N LYS A 3 11.20 15.81 -48.99
CA LYS A 3 11.28 14.33 -48.89
C LYS A 3 12.52 13.86 -48.12
N ARG A 4 13.61 14.63 -48.16
CA ARG A 4 14.84 14.38 -47.43
C ARG A 4 14.63 14.49 -45.91
N PHE A 5 13.81 15.43 -45.46
CA PHE A 5 13.51 15.62 -44.03
C PHE A 5 12.68 14.47 -43.45
N ILE A 6 11.68 13.99 -44.20
CA ILE A 6 10.90 12.78 -43.83
C ILE A 6 11.81 11.55 -43.78
N LEU A 7 12.70 11.39 -44.78
CA LEU A 7 13.58 10.22 -44.86
C LEU A 7 14.55 10.16 -43.67
N THR A 8 15.13 11.29 -43.25
CA THR A 8 16.03 11.32 -42.09
C THR A 8 15.32 11.00 -40.79
N PHE A 9 14.08 11.49 -40.60
CA PHE A 9 13.32 11.23 -39.38
C PHE A 9 12.94 9.75 -39.24
N VAL A 10 12.50 9.13 -40.33
CA VAL A 10 12.19 7.69 -40.37
C VAL A 10 13.45 6.85 -40.16
N LEU A 11 14.57 7.24 -40.78
CA LEU A 11 15.83 6.52 -40.62
C LEU A 11 16.37 6.58 -39.18
N MET A 12 16.23 7.73 -38.52
CA MET A 12 16.64 7.91 -37.11
C MET A 12 15.78 7.07 -36.15
N MET A 13 14.47 6.97 -36.41
CA MET A 13 13.56 6.11 -35.65
C MET A 13 13.92 4.62 -35.77
N ILE A 14 14.25 4.16 -36.99
CA ILE A 14 14.66 2.77 -37.25
C ILE A 14 15.99 2.46 -36.56
N PHE A 15 16.94 3.40 -36.58
CA PHE A 15 18.23 3.22 -35.92
C PHE A 15 18.08 3.02 -34.40
N LEU A 16 17.18 3.78 -33.78
CA LEU A 16 16.88 3.68 -32.35
C LEU A 16 16.20 2.35 -32.00
N MET A 17 15.28 1.89 -32.86
CA MET A 17 14.62 0.59 -32.72
C MET A 17 15.61 -0.58 -32.84
N MET A 18 16.52 -0.50 -33.82
CA MET A 18 17.52 -1.53 -34.05
C MET A 18 18.54 -1.59 -32.91
N TYR A 19 18.95 -0.43 -32.38
CA TYR A 19 19.82 -0.36 -31.21
C TYR A 19 19.14 -0.92 -29.96
N GLN A 20 17.85 -0.62 -29.73
CA GLN A 20 17.12 -1.21 -28.61
C GLN A 20 17.00 -2.73 -28.75
N PHE A 21 16.71 -3.22 -29.96
CA PHE A 21 16.56 -4.65 -30.22
C PHE A 21 17.88 -5.42 -30.07
N PHE A 22 19.01 -4.87 -30.52
CA PHE A 22 20.30 -5.56 -30.49
C PHE A 22 21.09 -5.35 -29.18
N PHE A 23 20.97 -4.20 -28.51
CA PHE A 23 21.85 -3.81 -27.40
C PHE A 23 21.16 -3.59 -26.03
N TYR A 24 19.83 -3.48 -25.95
CA TYR A 24 19.17 -3.37 -24.64
C TYR A 24 18.87 -4.76 -24.06
N LYS A 25 19.74 -5.20 -23.15
CA LYS A 25 19.38 -6.26 -22.19
C LYS A 25 18.55 -5.61 -21.07
N PRO A 26 17.35 -6.12 -20.73
CA PRO A 26 16.61 -5.59 -19.60
C PRO A 26 17.49 -5.68 -18.34
N PRO A 27 17.51 -4.65 -17.47
CA PRO A 27 18.28 -4.70 -16.25
C PRO A 27 17.82 -5.90 -15.41
N LYS A 28 18.74 -6.85 -15.23
CA LYS A 28 18.54 -7.99 -14.34
C LYS A 28 18.41 -7.41 -12.93
N ARG A 29 17.21 -7.55 -12.35
CA ARG A 29 17.03 -7.38 -10.91
C ARG A 29 18.02 -8.31 -10.21
N PRO A 30 18.82 -7.83 -9.25
CA PRO A 30 19.70 -8.69 -8.50
C PRO A 30 18.85 -9.73 -7.75
N VAL A 31 18.92 -10.96 -8.23
CA VAL A 31 18.50 -12.15 -7.49
C VAL A 31 19.51 -12.27 -6.35
N GLY A 32 19.10 -11.81 -5.17
CA GLY A 32 19.82 -12.02 -3.93
C GLY A 32 20.01 -13.51 -3.69
N THR A 33 21.27 -13.92 -3.67
CA THR A 33 21.77 -15.25 -3.41
C THR A 33 21.26 -15.77 -2.07
N VAL A 34 20.58 -16.92 -2.10
CA VAL A 34 20.36 -17.75 -0.90
C VAL A 34 21.72 -18.25 -0.43
N LYS A 35 22.25 -17.68 0.66
CA LYS A 35 23.39 -18.23 1.41
C LYS A 35 22.85 -18.90 2.67
N LYS A 36 22.95 -20.23 2.68
CA LYS A 36 22.61 -21.11 3.79
C LYS A 36 23.64 -20.98 4.92
N VAL A 37 23.17 -20.47 6.06
CA VAL A 37 23.52 -20.72 7.48
C VAL A 37 24.93 -21.21 7.84
N THR A 38 25.62 -20.45 8.71
CA THR A 38 26.33 -20.99 9.89
C THR A 38 26.30 -19.94 11.00
N GLU A 39 25.84 -20.37 12.16
CA GLU A 39 25.64 -19.65 13.42
C GLU A 39 26.96 -19.52 14.19
N THR A 40 27.33 -18.31 14.64
CA THR A 40 28.14 -18.06 15.85
C THR A 40 27.99 -16.59 16.30
N LYS A 41 27.15 -16.41 17.32
CA LYS A 41 27.24 -15.52 18.50
C LYS A 41 28.31 -14.38 18.50
N THR A 42 27.83 -13.13 18.49
CA THR A 42 27.96 -12.07 19.55
C THR A 42 28.31 -10.68 18.99
N ALA A 43 27.51 -9.70 19.44
CA ALA A 43 27.75 -8.26 19.53
C ALA A 43 27.60 -7.39 18.26
N ASP A 44 26.40 -6.82 18.21
CA ASP A 44 26.13 -5.39 18.03
C ASP A 44 26.26 -4.77 16.63
N SER A 45 25.10 -4.69 15.96
CA SER A 45 24.78 -3.64 15.00
C SER A 45 23.28 -3.42 15.03
N SER A 46 22.80 -2.84 16.13
CA SER A 46 21.51 -2.16 16.20
C SER A 46 21.55 -0.92 15.30
N LEU A 47 21.01 -1.02 14.07
CA LEU A 47 20.59 0.13 13.26
C LEU A 47 19.35 -0.16 12.38
N THR A 48 18.59 -1.22 12.68
CA THR A 48 17.24 -1.34 12.14
C THR A 48 16.29 -0.99 13.28
N PRO A 49 15.42 0.04 13.15
CA PRO A 49 14.39 0.26 14.16
C PRO A 49 13.63 -1.06 14.33
N PRO A 50 13.28 -1.44 15.58
CA PRO A 50 12.39 -2.57 15.80
C PRO A 50 11.14 -2.33 14.94
N VAL A 51 10.97 -3.12 13.88
CA VAL A 51 9.69 -3.19 13.19
C VAL A 51 8.79 -3.91 14.17
N GLU A 52 8.12 -3.12 15.01
CA GLU A 52 7.18 -3.62 15.98
C GLU A 52 6.12 -4.39 15.21
N LYS A 53 6.08 -5.70 15.46
CA LYS A 53 5.15 -6.59 14.79
C LYS A 53 3.76 -6.23 15.30
N LEU A 54 3.00 -5.52 14.48
CA LEU A 54 1.64 -5.09 14.82
C LEU A 54 0.73 -6.33 14.77
N ILE A 55 0.40 -6.86 15.94
CA ILE A 55 -0.63 -7.88 16.10
C ILE A 55 -1.92 -7.12 16.36
N ASP A 56 -2.82 -7.16 15.39
CA ASP A 56 -4.11 -6.50 15.48
C ASP A 56 -5.21 -7.53 15.78
N GLU A 57 -5.94 -7.31 16.86
CA GLU A 57 -6.91 -8.26 17.41
C GLU A 57 -8.23 -8.26 16.63
N ASN A 58 -8.58 -7.15 15.96
CA ASN A 58 -9.80 -7.06 15.17
C ASN A 58 -9.68 -6.10 13.96
N PRO A 59 -8.93 -6.49 12.91
CA PRO A 59 -8.79 -5.68 11.70
C PRO A 59 -10.09 -5.64 10.89
N VAL A 60 -10.35 -4.50 10.26
CA VAL A 60 -11.40 -4.37 9.24
C VAL A 60 -10.92 -5.05 7.95
N VAL A 61 -11.70 -5.98 7.42
CA VAL A 61 -11.37 -6.72 6.20
C VAL A 61 -12.17 -6.18 5.02
N VAL A 62 -11.49 -5.73 3.98
CA VAL A 62 -12.11 -5.28 2.73
C VAL A 62 -11.89 -6.33 1.65
N VAL A 63 -12.97 -6.82 1.05
CA VAL A 63 -12.93 -7.92 0.08
C VAL A 63 -13.46 -7.43 -1.27
N SER A 64 -12.61 -7.51 -2.30
CA SER A 64 -12.99 -7.30 -3.70
C SER A 64 -12.80 -8.59 -4.51
N PRO A 65 -13.28 -8.66 -5.76
CA PRO A 65 -12.97 -9.80 -6.64
C PRO A 65 -11.47 -9.97 -6.91
N LEU A 66 -10.70 -8.87 -6.89
CA LEU A 66 -9.28 -8.86 -7.25
C LEU A 66 -8.33 -9.06 -6.07
N TYR A 67 -8.72 -8.65 -4.86
CA TYR A 67 -7.86 -8.65 -3.69
C TYR A 67 -8.64 -8.70 -2.37
N GLU A 68 -7.90 -8.83 -1.28
CA GLU A 68 -8.37 -8.73 0.10
C GLU A 68 -7.39 -7.84 0.86
N VAL A 69 -7.88 -6.76 1.49
CA VAL A 69 -7.08 -5.85 2.31
C VAL A 69 -7.50 -5.96 3.77
N LYS A 70 -6.53 -5.90 4.66
CA LYS A 70 -6.74 -5.81 6.11
C LYS A 70 -6.29 -4.46 6.60
N ILE A 71 -7.17 -3.76 7.31
CA ILE A 71 -6.94 -2.42 7.83
C ILE A 71 -7.10 -2.48 9.34
N SER A 72 -6.07 -2.04 10.04
CA SER A 72 -6.06 -2.05 11.50
C SER A 72 -6.87 -0.93 12.08
N ARG A 73 -7.68 -1.23 13.09
CA ARG A 73 -8.41 -0.20 13.86
C ARG A 73 -7.44 0.64 14.68
N LYS A 74 -6.34 0.05 15.14
CA LYS A 74 -5.23 0.81 15.71
C LYS A 74 -4.45 1.48 14.58
N GLY A 75 -4.54 2.80 14.50
CA GLY A 75 -3.82 3.59 13.52
C GLY A 75 -4.40 3.72 12.12
N ALA A 76 -5.52 3.04 11.83
CA ALA A 76 -6.05 2.94 10.47
C ALA A 76 -4.96 2.53 9.45
N LEU A 77 -4.08 1.63 9.87
CA LEU A 77 -2.91 1.17 9.10
C LEU A 77 -3.33 0.03 8.17
N VAL A 78 -2.76 -0.03 6.98
CA VAL A 78 -2.96 -1.19 6.11
C VAL A 78 -1.98 -2.28 6.52
N THR A 79 -2.51 -3.35 7.11
CA THR A 79 -1.72 -4.44 7.70
C THR A 79 -1.64 -5.70 6.84
N GLY A 80 -2.43 -5.76 5.77
CA GLY A 80 -2.41 -6.88 4.83
C GLY A 80 -2.99 -6.49 3.49
N TYR A 81 -2.39 -7.01 2.41
CA TYR A 81 -2.90 -6.84 1.05
C TYR A 81 -2.60 -8.11 0.26
N LYS A 82 -3.65 -8.88 -0.02
CA LYS A 82 -3.56 -10.16 -0.74
C LYS A 82 -4.19 -10.05 -2.12
N LEU A 83 -3.44 -10.43 -3.15
CA LEU A 83 -3.89 -10.41 -4.54
C LEU A 83 -4.45 -11.78 -4.95
N LYS A 84 -5.73 -11.84 -5.32
CA LYS A 84 -6.42 -13.10 -5.68
C LYS A 84 -6.04 -13.62 -7.06
N LYS A 85 -5.57 -12.77 -7.98
CA LYS A 85 -5.19 -13.17 -9.35
C LYS A 85 -3.77 -13.71 -9.46
N TYR A 86 -2.86 -13.27 -8.58
CA TYR A 86 -1.45 -13.61 -8.66
C TYR A 86 -1.11 -14.76 -7.73
N ARG A 87 -0.13 -15.58 -8.12
CA ARG A 87 0.34 -16.74 -7.37
C ARG A 87 1.83 -16.62 -7.09
N ASP A 88 2.25 -17.02 -5.90
CA ASP A 88 3.66 -17.15 -5.54
C ASP A 88 4.28 -18.42 -6.16
N ALA A 89 5.58 -18.63 -5.92
CA ALA A 89 6.29 -19.82 -6.40
C ALA A 89 5.73 -21.15 -5.85
N LEU A 90 4.88 -21.10 -4.81
CA LEU A 90 4.24 -22.24 -4.17
C LEU A 90 2.76 -22.38 -4.57
N GLY A 91 2.28 -21.58 -5.53
CA GLY A 91 0.90 -21.62 -6.00
C GLY A 91 -0.12 -21.00 -5.03
N ARG A 92 0.32 -20.22 -4.04
CA ARG A 92 -0.56 -19.51 -3.09
C ARG A 92 -0.81 -18.07 -3.56
N PRO A 93 -1.94 -17.43 -3.21
CA PRO A 93 -2.18 -16.03 -3.52
C PRO A 93 -1.04 -15.13 -3.02
N VAL A 94 -0.61 -14.19 -3.86
CA VAL A 94 0.47 -13.26 -3.51
C VAL A 94 0.01 -12.32 -2.40
N GLU A 95 0.81 -12.20 -1.35
CA GLU A 95 0.63 -11.24 -0.26
C GLU A 95 1.67 -10.12 -0.42
N LEU A 96 1.22 -8.90 -0.69
CA LEU A 96 2.07 -7.73 -0.90
C LEU A 96 2.54 -7.13 0.43
N ILE A 97 1.67 -7.15 1.44
CA ILE A 97 1.96 -6.64 2.78
C ILE A 97 1.96 -7.86 3.70
N PRO A 98 3.14 -8.33 4.15
CA PRO A 98 3.22 -9.47 5.04
C PRO A 98 2.63 -9.13 6.41
N ALA A 99 2.08 -10.14 7.09
CA ALA A 99 1.49 -9.98 8.41
C ALA A 99 2.48 -9.38 9.42
N GLY A 100 2.01 -8.41 10.21
CA GLY A 100 2.79 -7.73 11.24
C GLY A 100 3.44 -6.42 10.80
N TYR A 101 3.30 -6.04 9.53
CA TYR A 101 3.69 -4.73 9.02
C TYR A 101 2.45 -3.86 8.88
N GLY A 102 2.51 -2.61 9.32
CA GLY A 102 1.45 -1.62 9.09
C GLY A 102 1.98 -0.50 8.20
N LEU A 103 1.30 -0.26 7.08
CA LEU A 103 1.63 0.84 6.17
C LEU A 103 0.65 2.00 6.33
N LEU A 104 1.04 3.15 5.78
CA LEU A 104 0.23 4.37 5.72
C LEU A 104 -0.03 4.98 7.11
N ASP A 105 1.00 4.97 7.96
CA ASP A 105 1.02 5.82 9.15
C ASP A 105 1.01 7.28 8.72
N VAL A 106 0.31 8.09 9.51
CA VAL A 106 0.11 9.51 9.27
C VAL A 106 0.65 10.22 10.50
N VAL A 107 1.48 11.23 10.27
CA VAL A 107 1.98 12.09 11.32
C VAL A 107 1.43 13.48 11.08
N SER A 108 0.66 14.01 12.02
CA SER A 108 0.13 15.38 12.00
C SER A 108 0.50 16.04 13.30
N ASP A 109 1.11 17.24 13.25
CA ASP A 109 1.42 18.06 14.43
C ASP A 109 2.22 17.32 15.53
N GLY A 110 3.08 16.38 15.11
CA GLY A 110 3.88 15.54 16.01
C GLY A 110 3.12 14.34 16.61
N LEU A 111 1.82 14.22 16.36
CA LEU A 111 1.02 13.07 16.74
C LEU A 111 1.08 11.98 15.66
N HIS A 112 1.55 10.81 16.05
CA HIS A 112 1.49 9.60 15.21
C HIS A 112 0.10 8.98 15.28
N TRP A 113 -0.55 8.85 14.13
CA TRP A 113 -1.91 8.30 14.08
C TRP A 113 -1.92 6.82 14.43
N LYS A 114 -0.81 6.08 14.23
CA LYS A 114 -0.66 4.66 14.65
C LYS A 114 -1.02 4.40 16.11
N ASP A 115 -0.89 5.40 16.98
CA ASP A 115 -1.15 5.29 18.42
C ASP A 115 -2.62 5.56 18.76
N LEU A 116 -3.42 6.02 17.80
CA LEU A 116 -4.85 6.28 17.95
C LEU A 116 -5.69 5.04 17.67
N ASN A 117 -6.82 4.94 18.36
CA ASN A 117 -7.82 3.91 18.11
C ASN A 117 -8.92 4.50 17.22
N PHE A 118 -9.03 3.96 16.01
CA PHE A 118 -10.08 4.32 15.08
C PHE A 118 -11.28 3.38 15.22
N THR A 119 -12.47 3.97 15.16
CA THR A 119 -13.74 3.26 15.06
C THR A 119 -14.18 3.17 13.59
N SER A 120 -14.70 2.01 13.22
CA SER A 120 -15.29 1.72 11.92
C SER A 120 -16.69 1.15 12.13
N LEU A 121 -17.62 1.47 11.22
CA LEU A 121 -18.97 0.91 11.19
C LEU A 121 -18.99 -0.55 10.72
N PHE A 122 -17.92 -1.01 10.08
CA PHE A 122 -17.83 -2.32 9.44
C PHE A 122 -16.67 -3.13 10.00
N ASP A 123 -16.90 -4.43 10.25
CA ASP A 123 -15.85 -5.43 10.44
C ASP A 123 -15.37 -6.00 9.10
N THR A 124 -16.31 -6.22 8.18
CA THR A 124 -16.01 -6.68 6.83
C THR A 124 -16.79 -5.85 5.82
N LEU A 125 -16.09 -5.31 4.83
CA LEU A 125 -16.68 -4.52 3.74
C LEU A 125 -16.46 -5.26 2.42
N ARG A 126 -17.54 -5.55 1.70
CA ARG A 126 -17.47 -6.09 0.33
C ARG A 126 -17.53 -4.95 -0.67
N VAL A 127 -16.71 -5.02 -1.71
CA VAL A 127 -16.70 -4.03 -2.79
C VAL A 127 -17.60 -4.53 -3.91
N GLU A 128 -18.73 -3.87 -4.09
CA GLU A 128 -19.70 -4.07 -5.19
C GLU A 128 -19.73 -2.75 -5.97
N ASP A 129 -19.12 -2.71 -7.16
CA ASP A 129 -18.77 -1.50 -7.93
C ASP A 129 -17.82 -0.52 -7.21
N GLU A 130 -18.31 0.21 -6.20
CA GLU A 130 -17.57 1.17 -5.37
C GLU A 130 -17.91 0.96 -3.89
N ALA A 131 -16.89 0.98 -3.02
CA ALA A 131 -17.10 0.93 -1.58
C ALA A 131 -16.23 1.96 -0.87
N VAL A 132 -16.77 2.54 0.20
CA VAL A 132 -16.10 3.57 1.00
C VAL A 132 -16.03 3.10 2.45
N LEU A 133 -14.80 2.99 2.96
CA LEU A 133 -14.54 2.72 4.38
C LEU A 133 -14.10 4.02 5.05
N THR A 134 -14.88 4.47 6.03
CA THR A 134 -14.52 5.63 6.84
C THR A 134 -14.18 5.18 8.26
N LEU A 135 -12.99 5.55 8.70
CA LEU A 135 -12.49 5.36 10.04
C LEU A 135 -12.41 6.71 10.75
N THR A 136 -12.86 6.76 11.99
CA THR A 136 -12.83 7.99 12.81
C THR A 136 -12.11 7.74 14.13
N ALA A 137 -11.27 8.68 14.55
CA ALA A 137 -10.63 8.67 15.85
C ALA A 137 -10.86 10.03 16.52
N VAL A 138 -10.91 10.04 17.86
CA VAL A 138 -10.97 11.26 18.65
C VAL A 138 -9.62 11.43 19.33
N SER A 139 -9.01 12.61 19.21
CA SER A 139 -7.75 12.96 19.86
C SER A 139 -7.92 14.30 20.57
N GLY A 140 -8.12 14.26 21.89
CA GLY A 140 -8.48 15.45 22.64
C GLY A 140 -9.84 16.00 22.21
N GLU A 141 -9.84 17.23 21.70
CA GLU A 141 -11.03 17.92 21.18
C GLU A 141 -11.21 17.75 19.66
N ASP A 142 -10.17 17.24 18.97
CA ASP A 142 -10.20 17.05 17.52
C ASP A 142 -10.74 15.67 17.16
N THR A 143 -11.55 15.64 16.11
CA THR A 143 -11.94 14.39 15.45
C THR A 143 -11.10 14.24 14.18
N LEU A 144 -10.57 13.05 13.95
CA LEU A 144 -9.77 12.71 12.77
C LEU A 144 -10.51 11.68 11.95
N ARG A 145 -10.57 11.89 10.63
CA ARG A 145 -11.29 11.02 9.70
C ARG A 145 -10.35 10.55 8.60
N LYS A 146 -10.24 9.22 8.45
CA LYS A 146 -9.51 8.57 7.36
C LYS A 146 -10.48 7.78 6.51
N THR A 147 -10.57 8.13 5.24
CA THR A 147 -11.52 7.51 4.32
C THR A 147 -10.77 6.82 3.19
N PHE A 148 -11.05 5.53 3.01
CA PHE A 148 -10.54 4.70 1.94
C PHE A 148 -11.65 4.43 0.94
N ARG A 149 -11.38 4.64 -0.35
CA ARG A 149 -12.30 4.35 -1.43
C ARG A 149 -11.73 3.23 -2.29
N PHE A 150 -12.58 2.25 -2.57
CA PHE A 150 -12.24 1.03 -3.29
C PHE A 150 -13.15 0.91 -4.50
N LEU A 151 -12.57 0.51 -5.62
CA LEU A 151 -13.31 0.15 -6.83
C LEU A 151 -13.16 -1.35 -7.06
N GLU A 152 -14.24 -2.01 -7.48
CA GLU A 152 -14.29 -3.46 -7.63
C GLU A 152 -13.20 -4.01 -8.57
N ASN A 153 -12.98 -3.30 -9.68
CA ASN A 153 -12.10 -3.71 -10.77
C ASN A 153 -10.75 -2.96 -10.79
N SER A 154 -10.34 -2.35 -9.67
CA SER A 154 -9.08 -1.60 -9.58
C SER A 154 -8.25 -2.00 -8.36
N TYR A 155 -6.94 -2.15 -8.52
CA TYR A 155 -6.00 -2.34 -7.39
C TYR A 155 -5.68 -1.04 -6.66
N LEU A 156 -6.10 0.11 -7.20
CA LEU A 156 -5.90 1.42 -6.58
C LEU A 156 -6.87 1.59 -5.42
N ILE A 157 -6.35 2.16 -4.33
CA ILE A 157 -7.13 2.54 -3.15
C ILE A 157 -6.90 4.03 -2.97
N ASP A 158 -7.96 4.82 -3.10
CA ASP A 158 -7.87 6.25 -2.84
C ASP A 158 -7.99 6.49 -1.34
N ILE A 159 -7.14 7.38 -0.83
CA ILE A 159 -7.06 7.70 0.59
C ILE A 159 -7.28 9.20 0.73
N SER A 160 -8.21 9.57 1.60
CA SER A 160 -8.46 10.96 1.98
C SER A 160 -8.40 11.10 3.49
N LEU A 161 -7.78 12.19 3.92
CA LEU A 161 -7.64 12.55 5.33
C LEU A 161 -8.37 13.87 5.52
N ALA A 162 -9.24 13.92 6.51
CA ALA A 162 -9.96 15.14 6.85
C ALA A 162 -10.02 15.29 8.37
N PRO A 163 -10.03 16.54 8.88
CA PRO A 163 -10.64 16.80 10.18
C PRO A 163 -12.06 16.24 10.15
N GLY A 164 -12.42 15.43 11.13
CA GLY A 164 -13.81 15.10 11.40
C GLY A 164 -14.52 16.37 11.81
N ASP A 165 -15.68 16.64 11.23
CA ASP A 165 -16.47 17.81 11.58
C ASP A 165 -16.72 17.78 13.08
N THR A 166 -16.22 18.79 13.80
CA THR A 166 -16.66 19.09 15.15
C THR A 166 -18.16 19.33 15.04
N PHE A 167 -18.97 18.36 15.46
CA PHE A 167 -20.40 18.54 15.65
C PHE A 167 -20.57 19.58 16.77
N ASN A 168 -20.44 20.85 16.42
CA ASN A 168 -20.93 21.95 17.24
C ASN A 168 -22.44 21.85 17.23
N LEU A 169 -22.98 21.02 18.13
CA LEU A 169 -24.34 21.19 18.61
C LEU A 169 -24.37 22.49 19.42
N LEU A 170 -24.41 23.62 18.70
CA LEU A 170 -24.93 24.87 19.24
C LEU A 170 -26.41 24.60 19.56
N PHE A 171 -26.67 24.13 20.77
CA PHE A 171 -27.99 24.28 21.37
C PHE A 171 -28.17 25.78 21.64
N SER A 172 -28.91 26.43 20.72
CA SER A 172 -29.49 27.75 20.95
C SER A 172 -30.69 27.66 21.88
#